data_AF-A0AAQ3T8K0-F1
#
_entry.id   AF-A0AAQ3T8K0-F1
#
_cell.length_a   1.000
_cell.length_b   1.000
_cell.length_c   1.000
_cell.angle_alpha   90.00
_cell.angle_beta   90.00
_cell.angle_gamma   90.00
#
_symmetry.space_group_name_H-M   'P 1'
#
loop_
_entity.id
_entity.type
_entity.pdbx_description
1 polymer ?
#
loop_
_entity_poly.entity_id
_entity_poly.type
_entity_poly.pdbx_seq_one_letter_code
_entity_poly.pdbx_strand_id
1 'polypeptide(L)'
;MALPLPTVGAVAASPVTAAGVATPLRSRPLRLIATPATAASSSSSAVSSEPPARHSRKHLSDRDGSPSKPTKPRVFFLDVNPLCFRGSQRSLGAFGRWLALFFAHVSLRDPVVAVLDGEGGNEYRRRLMPSYKAHRARGVGTGADSRVVDVLRGCNVPVVRVDGYEADDVVATLTEQVLQKGYRVVVASPDKDFKQLISDDVQLVMPIPEIGRWSFYTLRHYVAQYKCDPTADLSLRCFMGDEADGVPGIQHLVPGFGRKTAVKLLQKHGSLENLLNTAAVRTVGKDYAQDALTKHADYLRKNYEVLSLKRDVNVQIEDSWLSTRNTCNDTSVLSDFILKFNSEGRS
;
A
#
# COMPACT_ATOMS: atom_id res chain seq x y z
N MET A 1 -33.90 -57.32 -6.81
CA MET A 1 -33.17 -56.87 -8.01
C MET A 1 -32.10 -55.89 -7.56
N ALA A 2 -30.86 -56.37 -7.54
CA ALA A 2 -29.68 -55.57 -7.21
C ALA A 2 -29.06 -55.04 -8.51
N LEU A 3 -28.62 -53.79 -8.52
CA LEU A 3 -27.73 -53.23 -9.54
C LEU A 3 -26.48 -52.66 -8.84
N PRO A 4 -25.29 -52.77 -9.45
CA PRO A 4 -24.03 -52.82 -8.70
C PRO A 4 -23.31 -51.47 -8.59
N LEU A 5 -22.50 -51.37 -7.54
CA LEU A 5 -21.56 -50.27 -7.25
C LEU A 5 -20.32 -50.33 -8.17
N PRO A 6 -19.71 -49.18 -8.50
CA PRO A 6 -18.48 -49.14 -9.30
C PRO A 6 -17.24 -49.43 -8.44
N THR A 7 -16.37 -50.26 -9.01
CA THR A 7 -15.06 -50.70 -8.50
C THR A 7 -14.02 -49.58 -8.45
N VAL A 8 -13.32 -49.48 -7.32
CA VAL A 8 -12.13 -48.65 -7.10
C VAL A 8 -10.91 -49.39 -7.64
N GLY A 9 -10.25 -48.84 -8.65
CA GLY A 9 -8.98 -49.32 -9.18
C GLY A 9 -7.81 -48.81 -8.34
N ALA A 10 -7.07 -49.73 -7.73
CA ALA A 10 -5.80 -49.47 -7.05
C ALA A 10 -4.70 -49.22 -8.09
N VAL A 11 -4.02 -48.07 -8.00
CA VAL A 11 -2.82 -47.77 -8.78
C VAL A 11 -1.61 -48.00 -7.89
N ALA A 12 -0.74 -48.91 -8.32
CA ALA A 12 0.48 -49.32 -7.65
C ALA A 12 1.54 -48.21 -7.66
N ALA A 13 2.17 -47.99 -6.51
CA ALA A 13 3.36 -47.19 -6.36
C ALA A 13 4.60 -47.96 -6.87
N SER A 14 5.41 -47.31 -7.71
CA SER A 14 6.77 -47.77 -8.04
C SER A 14 7.81 -46.87 -7.34
N PRO A 15 8.92 -47.42 -6.83
CA PRO A 15 9.92 -46.67 -6.10
C PRO A 15 10.90 -46.01 -7.07
N VAL A 16 11.18 -44.71 -6.88
CA VAL A 16 12.31 -44.04 -7.53
C VAL A 16 13.41 -43.80 -6.51
N THR A 17 14.58 -44.24 -6.93
CA THR A 17 15.88 -44.31 -6.27
C THR A 17 16.47 -42.97 -5.87
N ALA A 18 17.26 -43.01 -4.80
CA ALA A 18 18.08 -41.92 -4.28
C ALA A 18 19.32 -41.66 -5.16
N ALA A 19 19.67 -40.39 -5.34
CA ALA A 19 21.06 -39.92 -5.47
C ALA A 19 21.10 -38.38 -5.48
N GLY A 20 22.11 -37.79 -4.82
CA GLY A 20 22.58 -36.44 -5.15
C GLY A 20 22.56 -35.41 -4.01
N VAL A 21 23.41 -35.61 -3.01
CA VAL A 21 23.86 -34.54 -2.10
C VAL A 21 24.82 -33.63 -2.87
N ALA A 22 24.51 -32.33 -2.96
CA ALA A 22 25.49 -31.31 -3.37
C ALA A 22 25.18 -29.95 -2.73
N THR A 23 26.12 -29.46 -1.92
CA THR A 23 26.20 -28.07 -1.42
C THR A 23 27.68 -27.84 -1.07
N PRO A 24 28.19 -26.61 -0.97
CA PRO A 24 28.07 -25.45 -1.85
C PRO A 24 29.46 -25.00 -2.38
N LEU A 25 29.52 -24.37 -3.56
CA LEU A 25 30.73 -23.66 -4.01
C LEU A 25 30.70 -22.21 -3.53
N ARG A 26 31.73 -21.88 -2.77
CA ARG A 26 32.00 -20.62 -2.08
C ARG A 26 32.82 -19.71 -3.02
N SER A 27 32.24 -18.65 -3.56
CA SER A 27 33.00 -17.61 -4.26
C SER A 27 33.32 -16.44 -3.32
N ARG A 28 34.61 -16.12 -3.22
CA ARG A 28 35.16 -15.01 -2.44
C ARG A 28 35.00 -13.68 -3.20
N PRO A 29 34.87 -12.54 -2.51
CA PRO A 29 34.77 -11.22 -3.15
C PRO A 29 36.14 -10.75 -3.66
N LEU A 30 36.17 -10.20 -4.87
CA LEU A 30 37.30 -9.46 -5.40
C LEU A 30 37.33 -8.05 -4.81
N ARG A 31 38.48 -7.71 -4.23
CA ARG A 31 38.82 -6.44 -3.60
C ARG A 31 39.51 -5.57 -4.66
N LEU A 32 38.90 -4.46 -5.07
CA LEU A 32 39.58 -3.47 -5.92
C LEU A 32 40.19 -2.38 -5.03
N ILE A 33 41.48 -2.17 -5.25
CA ILE A 33 42.37 -1.28 -4.51
C ILE A 33 42.23 0.15 -5.06
N ALA A 34 42.14 1.11 -4.14
CA ALA A 34 42.20 2.55 -4.41
C ALA A 34 43.64 3.00 -4.69
N THR A 35 43.81 3.94 -5.62
CA THR A 35 45.03 4.73 -5.81
C THR A 35 44.76 6.19 -5.46
N PRO A 36 45.63 6.87 -4.69
CA PRO A 36 45.53 8.31 -4.46
C PRO A 36 46.45 9.08 -5.41
N ALA A 37 46.02 10.26 -5.85
CA ALA A 37 46.92 11.22 -6.50
C ALA A 37 46.57 12.66 -6.09
N THR A 38 47.49 13.19 -5.26
CA THR A 38 48.06 14.54 -5.25
C THR A 38 47.19 15.78 -5.02
N ALA A 39 47.59 16.47 -3.94
CA ALA A 39 47.29 17.85 -3.59
C ALA A 39 47.92 18.88 -4.53
N ALA A 40 47.29 20.05 -4.64
CA ALA A 40 47.96 21.31 -4.89
C ALA A 40 47.22 22.43 -4.15
N SER A 41 47.94 23.02 -3.20
CA SER A 41 47.61 24.25 -2.48
C SER A 41 47.88 25.47 -3.35
N SER A 42 47.04 26.50 -3.25
CA SER A 42 47.48 27.88 -3.48
C SER A 42 46.68 28.84 -2.62
N SER A 43 47.41 29.44 -1.69
CA SER A 43 47.07 30.58 -0.85
C SER A 43 46.93 31.87 -1.66
N SER A 44 45.98 32.73 -1.30
CA SER A 44 46.20 34.18 -1.32
C SER A 44 45.23 34.89 -0.38
N SER A 45 45.83 35.57 0.59
CA SER A 45 45.27 36.49 1.58
C SER A 45 44.77 37.80 0.96
N ALA A 46 43.71 38.36 1.53
CA ALA A 46 43.45 39.80 1.52
C ALA A 46 42.67 40.21 2.78
N VAL A 47 43.09 41.35 3.34
CA VAL A 47 42.76 41.92 4.66
C VAL A 47 41.92 43.20 4.45
N SER A 48 41.21 43.61 5.52
CA SER A 48 40.52 44.90 5.74
C SER A 48 39.08 44.98 5.19
N SER A 49 38.07 45.55 5.86
CA SER A 49 37.96 46.46 7.01
C SER A 49 36.48 46.56 7.44
N GLU A 50 36.19 46.71 8.74
CA GLU A 50 34.85 47.06 9.26
C GLU A 50 34.48 48.54 9.03
N PRO A 51 33.17 48.85 9.02
CA PRO A 51 32.64 49.92 9.89
C PRO A 51 31.31 49.54 10.60
N PRO A 52 30.84 50.34 11.59
CA PRO A 52 29.98 49.85 12.66
C PRO A 52 28.45 50.07 12.48
N ALA A 53 27.73 49.23 13.24
CA ALA A 53 26.44 49.43 13.92
C ALA A 53 25.24 50.06 13.16
N ARG A 54 24.22 49.23 12.90
CA ARG A 54 22.82 49.66 12.87
C ARG A 54 21.96 48.71 13.71
N HIS A 55 21.33 49.27 14.75
CA HIS A 55 20.36 48.60 15.60
C HIS A 55 19.15 48.11 14.81
N SER A 56 18.93 46.80 14.80
CA SER A 56 17.68 46.19 14.32
C SER A 56 17.28 45.04 15.23
N ARG A 57 16.28 45.34 16.07
CA ARG A 57 15.26 44.48 16.69
C ARG A 57 15.62 42.99 16.87
N LYS A 58 15.77 42.59 18.14
CA LYS A 58 15.72 41.19 18.60
C LYS A 58 14.41 40.54 18.11
N HIS A 59 14.49 39.74 17.05
CA HIS A 59 13.52 38.68 16.80
C HIS A 59 14.05 37.46 17.54
N LEU A 60 13.35 37.05 18.61
CA LEU A 60 13.59 35.77 19.23
C LEU A 60 13.37 34.69 18.15
N SER A 61 14.42 33.96 17.83
CA SER A 61 14.35 32.75 17.03
C SER A 61 14.97 31.67 17.88
N ASP A 62 14.12 30.80 18.45
CA ASP A 62 14.54 29.50 18.95
C ASP A 62 14.98 28.68 17.73
N ARG A 63 16.25 28.82 17.36
CA ARG A 63 16.94 27.90 16.46
C ARG A 63 17.68 26.91 17.34
N ASP A 64 17.01 25.82 17.67
CA ASP A 64 17.69 24.61 18.09
C ASP A 64 18.47 24.06 16.89
N GLY A 65 19.79 24.24 16.94
CA GLY A 65 20.74 24.05 15.84
C GLY A 65 21.18 22.61 15.66
N SER A 66 20.26 21.64 15.74
CA SER A 66 20.56 20.28 15.30
C SER A 66 20.53 20.23 13.76
N PRO A 67 21.57 19.74 13.06
CA PRO A 67 21.51 19.56 11.61
C PRO A 67 20.33 18.63 11.30
N SER A 68 19.33 19.13 10.56
CA SER A 68 18.22 18.29 10.11
C SER A 68 18.80 17.14 9.30
N LYS A 69 18.51 15.90 9.71
CA LYS A 69 18.92 14.72 8.93
C LYS A 69 18.45 14.92 7.49
N PRO A 70 19.28 14.62 6.47
CA PRO A 70 18.85 14.71 5.08
C PRO A 70 17.57 13.89 4.92
N THR A 71 16.50 14.54 4.50
CA THR A 71 15.21 13.89 4.33
C THR A 71 15.32 12.94 3.15
N LYS A 72 15.11 11.64 3.41
CA LYS A 72 15.07 10.60 2.36
C LYS A 72 14.17 11.05 1.19
N PRO A 73 14.57 10.81 -0.07
CA PRO A 73 13.74 11.10 -1.24
C PRO A 73 12.44 10.29 -1.16
N ARG A 74 11.37 10.82 -1.78
CA ARG A 74 10.04 10.19 -1.76
C ARG A 74 9.69 9.62 -3.13
N VAL A 75 8.89 8.56 -3.15
CA VAL A 75 8.30 7.95 -4.34
C VAL A 75 6.80 7.83 -4.11
N PHE A 76 6.01 8.14 -5.14
CA PHE A 76 4.57 8.03 -5.08
C PHE A 76 4.08 6.77 -5.79
N PHE A 77 3.17 6.04 -5.15
CA PHE A 77 2.34 5.04 -5.81
C PHE A 77 0.94 5.61 -5.99
N LEU A 78 0.46 5.68 -7.22
CA LEU A 78 -0.89 6.14 -7.55
C LEU A 78 -1.78 4.93 -7.81
N ASP A 79 -2.72 4.69 -6.89
CA ASP A 79 -3.78 3.70 -7.09
C ASP A 79 -4.85 4.28 -8.01
N VAL A 80 -4.92 3.74 -9.22
CA VAL A 80 -5.66 4.34 -10.33
C VAL A 80 -7.15 4.02 -10.29
N ASN A 81 -7.49 2.81 -9.86
CA ASN A 81 -8.83 2.25 -10.05
C ASN A 81 -9.91 3.07 -9.33
N PRO A 82 -9.76 3.45 -8.05
CA PRO A 82 -10.78 4.25 -7.35
C PRO A 82 -10.93 5.67 -7.91
N LEU A 83 -9.88 6.23 -8.51
CA LEU A 83 -9.90 7.60 -9.05
C LEU A 83 -10.69 7.72 -10.36
N CYS A 84 -11.00 6.59 -10.99
CA CYS A 84 -11.83 6.51 -12.19
C CYS A 84 -13.33 6.64 -11.91
N PHE A 85 -13.74 6.90 -10.66
CA PHE A 85 -15.14 6.96 -10.26
C PHE A 85 -15.52 8.29 -9.59
N ARG A 86 -16.78 8.68 -9.76
CA ARG A 86 -17.47 9.71 -8.99
C ARG A 86 -18.66 9.05 -8.31
N GLY A 87 -18.55 8.79 -7.01
CA GLY A 87 -19.51 7.91 -6.33
C GLY A 87 -19.46 6.51 -6.95
N SER A 88 -20.59 5.99 -7.41
CA SER A 88 -20.68 4.68 -8.08
C SER A 88 -20.51 4.74 -9.60
N GLN A 89 -20.43 5.93 -10.20
CA GLN A 89 -20.35 6.10 -11.65
C GLN A 89 -18.92 6.25 -12.13
N ARG A 90 -18.54 5.54 -13.19
CA ARG A 90 -17.24 5.75 -13.85
C ARG A 90 -17.19 7.12 -14.50
N SER A 91 -16.06 7.82 -14.36
CA SER A 91 -15.84 9.14 -14.94
C SER A 91 -14.35 9.36 -15.24
N LEU A 92 -13.98 9.27 -16.51
CA LEU A 92 -12.61 9.57 -16.95
C LEU A 92 -12.26 11.05 -16.77
N GLY A 93 -13.22 11.96 -16.97
CA GLY A 93 -13.02 13.37 -16.64
C GLY A 93 -12.72 13.62 -15.16
N ALA A 94 -13.28 12.80 -14.24
CA ALA A 94 -12.93 12.87 -12.82
C ALA A 94 -11.51 12.39 -12.55
N PHE A 95 -11.11 11.28 -13.17
CA PHE A 95 -9.73 10.79 -13.11
C PHE A 95 -8.73 11.87 -13.58
N GLY A 96 -8.97 12.48 -14.75
CA GLY A 96 -8.10 13.52 -15.28
C GLY A 96 -7.95 14.72 -14.35
N ARG A 97 -9.05 15.16 -13.71
CA ARG A 97 -9.00 16.24 -12.70
C ARG A 97 -8.19 15.85 -11.46
N TRP A 98 -8.40 14.64 -10.94
CA TRP A 98 -7.63 14.17 -9.78
C TRP A 98 -6.14 14.06 -10.08
N LEU A 99 -5.79 13.56 -11.26
CA LEU A 99 -4.42 13.46 -11.74
C LEU A 99 -3.78 14.85 -11.91
N ALA A 100 -4.51 15.81 -12.50
CA ALA A 100 -4.04 17.19 -12.62
C ALA A 100 -3.79 17.84 -11.25
N LEU A 101 -4.72 17.71 -10.31
CA LEU A 101 -4.56 18.22 -8.95
C LEU A 101 -3.40 17.55 -8.22
N PHE A 102 -3.19 16.26 -8.45
CA PHE A 102 -2.09 15.48 -7.86
C PHE A 102 -0.74 16.01 -8.34
N PHE A 103 -0.54 16.17 -9.65
CA PHE A 103 0.72 16.71 -10.19
C PHE A 103 0.94 18.19 -9.84
N ALA A 104 -0.12 18.99 -9.74
CA ALA A 104 0.02 20.41 -9.44
C ALA A 104 0.30 20.70 -7.95
N HIS A 105 -0.18 19.88 -7.02
CA HIS A 105 -0.16 20.21 -5.57
C HIS A 105 0.51 19.17 -4.68
N VAL A 106 0.73 17.95 -5.18
CA VAL A 106 1.22 16.83 -4.36
C VAL A 106 2.58 16.35 -4.85
N SER A 107 2.66 15.93 -6.10
CA SER A 107 3.86 15.37 -6.71
C SER A 107 4.29 16.22 -7.90
N LEU A 108 5.03 17.29 -7.61
CA LEU A 108 5.47 18.25 -8.63
C LEU A 108 6.40 17.59 -9.65
N ARG A 109 7.50 16.98 -9.17
CA ARG A 109 8.51 16.29 -9.99
C ARG A 109 8.99 14.99 -9.38
N ASP A 110 8.46 14.62 -8.21
CA ASP A 110 8.81 13.37 -7.56
C ASP A 110 8.46 12.17 -8.47
N PRO A 111 9.16 11.04 -8.32
CA PRO A 111 8.83 9.82 -9.05
C PRO A 111 7.42 9.35 -8.70
N VAL A 112 6.65 8.94 -9.71
CA VAL A 112 5.28 8.43 -9.58
C VAL A 112 5.20 7.12 -10.34
N VAL A 113 4.65 6.09 -9.72
CA VAL A 113 4.31 4.82 -10.37
C VAL A 113 2.80 4.62 -10.24
N ALA A 114 2.10 4.49 -11.37
CA ALA A 114 0.68 4.20 -11.37
C ALA A 114 0.46 2.69 -11.34
N VAL A 115 -0.45 2.23 -10.50
CA VAL A 115 -0.77 0.82 -10.33
C VAL A 115 -2.26 0.59 -10.57
N LEU A 116 -2.58 -0.44 -11.36
CA LEU A 116 -3.96 -0.84 -11.66
C LEU A 116 -4.23 -2.27 -11.22
N ASP A 117 -5.50 -2.59 -11.01
CA ASP A 117 -5.94 -3.97 -10.77
C ASP A 117 -5.56 -4.88 -11.96
N GLY A 118 -4.99 -6.03 -11.63
CA GLY A 118 -4.80 -7.14 -12.53
C GLY A 118 -6.13 -7.77 -12.97
N GLU A 119 -6.12 -8.42 -14.12
CA GLU A 119 -7.25 -9.28 -14.47
C GLU A 119 -7.44 -10.38 -13.42
N GLY A 120 -8.68 -10.62 -12.98
CA GLY A 120 -8.95 -11.61 -11.94
C GLY A 120 -8.39 -11.27 -10.55
N GLY A 121 -7.99 -10.02 -10.28
CA GLY A 121 -7.28 -9.65 -9.04
C GLY A 121 -7.95 -10.09 -7.74
N ASN A 122 -9.28 -10.08 -7.68
CA ASN A 122 -10.04 -10.46 -6.49
C ASN A 122 -10.46 -11.95 -6.46
N GLU A 123 -10.07 -12.78 -7.43
CA GLU A 123 -10.50 -14.18 -7.53
C GLU A 123 -10.01 -15.03 -6.36
N TYR A 124 -8.77 -14.79 -5.91
CA TYR A 124 -8.22 -15.45 -4.73
C TYR A 124 -9.09 -15.18 -3.50
N ARG A 125 -9.36 -13.90 -3.21
CA ARG A 125 -10.18 -13.48 -2.08
C ARG A 125 -11.61 -13.97 -2.20
N ARG A 126 -12.20 -14.01 -3.41
CA ARG A 126 -13.54 -14.58 -3.65
C ARG A 126 -13.61 -16.09 -3.46
N ARG A 127 -12.53 -16.82 -3.76
CA ARG A 127 -12.45 -18.27 -3.50
C ARG A 127 -12.43 -18.57 -2.01
N LEU A 128 -11.70 -17.75 -1.25
CA LEU A 128 -11.74 -17.82 0.20
C LEU A 128 -13.13 -17.41 0.70
N MET A 129 -13.60 -16.24 0.32
CA MET A 129 -14.83 -15.63 0.81
C MET A 129 -15.72 -15.16 -0.35
N PRO A 130 -16.75 -15.93 -0.75
CA PRO A 130 -17.60 -15.60 -1.89
C PRO A 130 -18.32 -14.24 -1.80
N SER A 131 -18.54 -13.71 -0.59
CA SER A 131 -19.13 -12.38 -0.38
C SER A 131 -18.17 -11.22 -0.70
N TYR A 132 -16.87 -11.48 -0.82
CA TYR A 132 -15.85 -10.45 -1.02
C TYR A 132 -16.09 -9.66 -2.31
N LYS A 133 -16.32 -8.36 -2.17
CA LYS A 133 -16.64 -7.39 -3.23
C LYS A 133 -17.77 -7.87 -4.17
N ALA A 134 -18.63 -8.78 -3.72
CA ALA A 134 -19.65 -9.42 -4.57
C ALA A 134 -20.72 -8.44 -5.08
N HIS A 135 -20.98 -7.37 -4.32
CA HIS A 135 -21.92 -6.31 -4.68
C HIS A 135 -21.35 -5.31 -5.71
N ARG A 136 -20.02 -5.28 -5.90
CA ARG A 136 -19.41 -4.45 -6.94
C ARG A 136 -19.74 -5.13 -8.27
N ALA A 137 -20.63 -4.52 -9.06
CA ALA A 137 -21.21 -5.12 -10.26
C ALA A 137 -20.17 -5.88 -11.09
N ARG A 138 -20.40 -7.19 -11.32
CA ARG A 138 -19.65 -7.98 -12.30
C ARG A 138 -19.87 -7.36 -13.68
N GLY A 139 -18.94 -6.53 -14.17
CA GLY A 139 -18.92 -6.17 -15.59
C GLY A 139 -18.80 -4.69 -15.97
N VAL A 140 -18.66 -3.72 -15.07
CA VAL A 140 -18.28 -2.37 -15.52
C VAL A 140 -16.75 -2.29 -15.68
N GLY A 141 -16.23 -2.93 -16.74
CA GLY A 141 -14.84 -2.81 -17.23
C GLY A 141 -13.75 -3.18 -16.21
N THR A 142 -13.56 -4.46 -15.93
CA THR A 142 -12.48 -4.95 -15.06
C THR A 142 -11.09 -4.82 -15.69
N GLY A 143 -11.01 -4.50 -16.98
CA GLY A 143 -9.76 -4.12 -17.64
C GLY A 143 -9.40 -2.67 -17.37
N ALA A 144 -8.10 -2.40 -17.23
CA ALA A 144 -7.54 -1.06 -17.32
C ALA A 144 -8.09 -0.37 -18.59
N ASP A 145 -8.81 0.73 -18.43
CA ASP A 145 -9.28 1.51 -19.57
C ASP A 145 -8.05 2.02 -20.32
N SER A 146 -7.89 1.66 -21.60
CA SER A 146 -6.70 2.02 -22.37
C SER A 146 -6.45 3.53 -22.35
N ARG A 147 -7.52 4.33 -22.33
CA ARG A 147 -7.44 5.80 -22.28
C ARG A 147 -6.77 6.31 -20.98
N VAL A 148 -6.98 5.61 -19.88
CA VAL A 148 -6.34 5.90 -18.58
C VAL A 148 -4.86 5.55 -18.63
N VAL A 149 -4.51 4.43 -19.24
CA VAL A 149 -3.11 4.03 -19.44
C VAL A 149 -2.39 5.01 -20.37
N ASP A 150 -3.05 5.42 -21.45
CA ASP A 150 -2.50 6.33 -22.46
C ASP A 150 -2.20 7.70 -21.88
N VAL A 151 -3.11 8.29 -21.08
CA VAL A 151 -2.87 9.59 -20.44
C VAL A 151 -1.76 9.53 -19.39
N LEU A 152 -1.67 8.44 -18.61
CA LEU A 152 -0.59 8.24 -17.64
C LEU A 152 0.77 8.14 -18.35
N ARG A 153 0.85 7.34 -19.41
CA ARG A 153 2.07 7.21 -20.22
C ARG A 153 2.44 8.52 -20.91
N GLY A 154 1.47 9.28 -21.41
CA GLY A 154 1.68 10.61 -21.97
C GLY A 154 2.27 11.61 -20.96
N CYS A 155 1.93 11.44 -19.68
CA CYS A 155 2.53 12.17 -18.55
C CYS A 155 3.84 11.53 -18.06
N ASN A 156 4.45 10.61 -18.80
CA ASN A 156 5.68 9.90 -18.42
C ASN A 156 5.58 9.18 -17.06
N VAL A 157 4.40 8.63 -16.74
CA VAL A 157 4.20 7.79 -15.54
C VAL A 157 4.27 6.31 -15.93
N PRO A 158 5.20 5.53 -15.36
CA PRO A 158 5.18 4.07 -15.51
C PRO A 158 3.90 3.49 -14.94
N VAL A 159 3.35 2.50 -15.65
CA VAL A 159 2.07 1.87 -15.34
C VAL A 159 2.30 0.39 -15.09
N VAL A 160 1.98 -0.07 -13.88
CA VAL A 160 2.15 -1.45 -13.43
C VAL A 160 0.79 -2.12 -13.28
N ARG A 161 0.68 -3.35 -13.80
CA ARG A 161 -0.48 -4.22 -13.65
C ARG A 161 0.01 -5.67 -13.61
N VAL A 162 -0.49 -6.45 -12.65
CA VAL A 162 -0.10 -7.85 -12.46
C VAL A 162 -1.36 -8.69 -12.35
N ASP A 163 -1.62 -9.54 -13.34
CA ASP A 163 -2.82 -10.39 -13.35
C ASP A 163 -2.86 -11.33 -12.15
N GLY A 164 -4.07 -11.58 -11.66
CA GLY A 164 -4.33 -12.35 -10.43
C GLY A 164 -4.16 -11.56 -9.13
N TYR A 165 -3.76 -10.29 -9.18
CA TYR A 165 -3.59 -9.42 -8.00
C TYR A 165 -4.35 -8.10 -8.13
N GLU A 166 -4.82 -7.58 -7.00
CA GLU A 166 -5.37 -6.23 -6.89
C GLU A 166 -4.22 -5.20 -6.83
N ALA A 167 -4.50 -3.95 -7.19
CA ALA A 167 -3.52 -2.87 -7.16
C ALA A 167 -2.87 -2.73 -5.77
N ASP A 168 -3.66 -2.95 -4.71
CA ASP A 168 -3.24 -2.81 -3.33
C ASP A 168 -2.12 -3.78 -2.93
N ASP A 169 -2.18 -5.02 -3.43
CA ASP A 169 -1.16 -6.05 -3.21
C ASP A 169 0.15 -5.70 -3.93
N VAL A 170 0.03 -5.19 -5.16
CA VAL A 170 1.18 -4.75 -5.97
C VAL A 170 1.85 -3.54 -5.30
N VAL A 171 1.08 -2.55 -4.86
CA VAL A 171 1.60 -1.37 -4.14
C VAL A 171 2.25 -1.78 -2.82
N ALA A 172 1.66 -2.69 -2.06
CA ALA A 172 2.23 -3.17 -0.80
C ALA A 172 3.59 -3.85 -1.02
N THR A 173 3.69 -4.70 -2.05
CA THR A 173 4.95 -5.35 -2.45
C THR A 173 6.00 -4.33 -2.88
N LEU A 174 5.66 -3.39 -3.78
CA LEU A 174 6.60 -2.38 -4.27
C LEU A 174 7.02 -1.39 -3.18
N THR A 175 6.15 -1.12 -2.20
CA THR A 175 6.45 -0.28 -1.04
C THR A 175 7.64 -0.84 -0.27
N GLU A 176 7.66 -2.15 0.02
CA GLU A 176 8.79 -2.77 0.74
C GLU A 176 10.10 -2.65 -0.05
N GLN A 177 10.07 -2.88 -1.36
CA GLN A 177 11.24 -2.78 -2.21
C GLN A 177 11.80 -1.33 -2.24
N VAL A 178 10.93 -0.33 -2.31
CA VAL A 178 11.31 1.09 -2.31
C VAL A 178 11.90 1.52 -0.96
N LEU A 179 11.31 1.05 0.15
CA LEU A 179 11.85 1.31 1.49
C LEU A 179 13.24 0.70 1.68
N GLN A 180 13.48 -0.52 1.18
CA GLN A 180 14.79 -1.19 1.21
C GLN A 180 15.85 -0.43 0.41
N LYS A 181 15.45 0.30 -0.64
CA LYS A 181 16.32 1.19 -1.42
C LYS A 181 16.56 2.55 -0.75
N GLY A 182 16.02 2.79 0.45
CA GLY A 182 16.29 4.00 1.23
C GLY A 182 15.39 5.20 0.93
N TYR A 183 14.30 4.98 0.19
CA TYR A 183 13.29 6.00 -0.10
C TYR A 183 12.18 6.01 0.95
N ARG A 184 11.37 7.06 0.93
CA ARG A 184 10.05 7.12 1.58
C ARG A 184 8.96 6.91 0.56
N VAL A 185 7.83 6.40 1.00
CA VAL A 185 6.69 6.09 0.13
C VAL A 185 5.50 6.97 0.47
N VAL A 186 4.82 7.45 -0.56
CA VAL A 186 3.50 8.08 -0.42
C VAL A 186 2.51 7.36 -1.33
N VAL A 187 1.48 6.75 -0.75
CA VAL A 187 0.42 6.09 -1.53
C VAL A 187 -0.72 7.08 -1.75
N ALA A 188 -1.02 7.38 -3.02
CA ALA A 188 -2.11 8.23 -3.44
C ALA A 188 -3.35 7.37 -3.75
N SER A 189 -4.25 7.25 -2.79
CA SER A 189 -5.47 6.45 -2.89
C SER A 189 -6.53 6.92 -1.88
N PRO A 190 -7.84 6.84 -2.18
CA PRO A 190 -8.89 6.92 -1.17
C PRO A 190 -9.08 5.61 -0.39
N ASP A 191 -8.45 4.50 -0.81
CA ASP A 191 -8.65 3.20 -0.19
C ASP A 191 -8.06 3.17 1.23
N LYS A 192 -8.90 2.73 2.18
CA LYS A 192 -8.52 2.62 3.58
C LYS A 192 -7.58 1.44 3.84
N ASP A 193 -7.49 0.47 2.94
CA ASP A 193 -6.65 -0.72 3.13
C ASP A 193 -5.16 -0.39 3.17
N PHE A 194 -4.74 0.66 2.48
CA PHE A 194 -3.37 1.17 2.56
C PHE A 194 -2.96 1.69 3.95
N LYS A 195 -3.91 1.87 4.88
CA LYS A 195 -3.57 2.17 6.28
C LYS A 195 -2.70 1.08 6.91
N GLN A 196 -2.77 -0.15 6.40
CA GLN A 196 -1.91 -1.27 6.80
C GLN A 196 -0.42 -1.02 6.53
N LEU A 197 -0.07 -0.06 5.66
CA LEU A 197 1.31 0.25 5.28
C LEU A 197 1.88 1.46 6.05
N ILE A 198 1.04 2.24 6.74
CA ILE A 198 1.45 3.50 7.37
C ILE A 198 2.55 3.27 8.40
N SER A 199 3.62 4.05 8.28
CA SER A 199 4.75 4.07 9.21
C SER A 199 5.40 5.46 9.18
N ASP A 200 6.59 5.62 9.79
CA ASP A 200 7.34 6.87 9.69
C ASP A 200 7.83 7.16 8.25
N ASP A 201 8.11 6.10 7.48
CA ASP A 201 8.60 6.18 6.11
C ASP A 201 7.50 5.99 5.04
N VAL A 202 6.26 5.69 5.45
CA VAL A 202 5.11 5.51 4.54
C VAL A 202 3.94 6.40 4.95
N GLN A 203 3.48 7.23 4.02
CA GLN A 203 2.31 8.11 4.20
C GLN A 203 1.25 7.82 3.15
N LEU A 204 0.02 8.22 3.41
CA LEU A 204 -1.04 8.23 2.40
C LEU A 204 -1.33 9.67 1.99
N VAL A 205 -1.84 9.84 0.78
CA VAL A 205 -2.45 11.08 0.34
C VAL A 205 -3.81 10.74 -0.29
N MET A 206 -4.87 11.24 0.32
CA MET A 206 -6.25 10.85 -0.02
C MET A 206 -6.96 12.01 -0.72
N PRO A 207 -7.78 11.76 -1.75
CA PRO A 207 -8.60 12.79 -2.35
C PRO A 207 -9.74 13.18 -1.38
N ILE A 208 -10.06 14.47 -1.29
CA ILE A 208 -11.20 15.03 -0.56
C ILE A 208 -12.15 15.66 -1.59
N PRO A 209 -13.15 14.92 -2.09
CA PRO A 209 -14.01 15.36 -3.18
C PRO A 209 -14.77 16.66 -2.89
N GLU A 210 -15.15 16.90 -1.64
CA GLU A 210 -15.99 18.03 -1.22
C GLU A 210 -15.32 19.38 -1.49
N ILE A 211 -14.00 19.41 -1.49
CA ILE A 211 -13.18 20.62 -1.65
C ILE A 211 -12.14 20.47 -2.77
N GLY A 212 -12.23 19.39 -3.56
CA GLY A 212 -11.40 19.17 -4.75
C GLY A 212 -9.90 19.24 -4.48
N ARG A 213 -9.41 18.63 -3.40
CA ARG A 213 -7.97 18.61 -3.07
C ARG A 213 -7.51 17.26 -2.54
N TRP A 214 -6.21 17.07 -2.56
CA TRP A 214 -5.55 15.95 -1.89
C TRP A 214 -5.15 16.32 -0.46
N SER A 215 -5.17 15.36 0.45
CA SER A 215 -4.77 15.57 1.86
C SER A 215 -3.87 14.45 2.34
N PHE A 216 -2.73 14.82 2.93
CA PHE A 216 -1.82 13.87 3.54
C PHE A 216 -2.40 13.26 4.80
N TYR A 217 -2.20 11.96 4.95
CA TYR A 217 -2.56 11.16 6.10
C TYR A 217 -1.33 10.39 6.57
N THR A 218 -0.99 10.55 7.85
CA THR A 218 0.29 10.12 8.41
C THR A 218 0.04 9.22 9.61
N LEU A 219 1.09 8.56 10.11
CA LEU A 219 1.01 7.80 11.36
C LEU A 219 0.45 8.63 12.52
N ARG A 220 0.84 9.91 12.63
CA ARG A 220 0.29 10.83 13.63
C ARG A 220 -1.22 11.01 13.48
N HIS A 221 -1.72 11.18 12.26
CA HIS A 221 -3.15 11.29 12.00
C HIS A 221 -3.89 10.00 12.38
N TYR A 222 -3.30 8.84 12.01
CA TYR A 222 -3.84 7.53 12.37
C TYR A 222 -3.94 7.35 13.90
N VAL A 223 -2.85 7.53 14.62
CA VAL A 223 -2.81 7.37 16.09
C VAL A 223 -3.75 8.36 16.78
N ALA A 224 -3.83 9.61 16.30
CA ALA A 224 -4.77 10.59 16.84
C ALA A 224 -6.22 10.15 16.72
N GLN A 225 -6.60 9.54 15.59
CA GLN A 225 -7.97 9.10 15.28
C GLN A 225 -8.33 7.77 15.95
N TYR A 226 -7.47 6.77 15.85
CA TYR A 226 -7.81 5.39 16.25
C TYR A 226 -7.29 5.00 17.63
N LYS A 227 -6.33 5.75 18.20
CA LYS A 227 -5.69 5.47 19.50
C LYS A 227 -5.08 4.06 19.58
N CYS A 228 -4.67 3.51 18.46
CA CYS A 228 -3.96 2.24 18.34
C CYS A 228 -2.92 2.30 17.23
N ASP A 229 -2.10 1.28 17.15
CA ASP A 229 -1.14 1.09 16.06
C ASP A 229 -1.86 0.60 14.79
N PRO A 230 -1.43 1.01 13.57
CA PRO A 230 -2.01 0.52 12.31
C PRO A 230 -2.02 -1.01 12.17
N THR A 231 -1.04 -1.71 12.74
CA THR A 231 -0.98 -3.18 12.73
C THR A 231 -2.14 -3.82 13.50
N ALA A 232 -2.69 -3.12 14.49
CA ALA A 232 -3.85 -3.57 15.25
C ALA A 232 -5.17 -3.34 14.49
N ASP A 233 -5.20 -2.45 13.49
CA ASP A 233 -6.39 -2.15 12.69
C ASP A 233 -6.91 -3.39 11.96
N LEU A 234 -6.00 -4.07 11.25
CA LEU A 234 -6.32 -5.29 10.51
C LEU A 234 -6.87 -6.35 11.46
N SER A 235 -6.20 -6.54 12.60
CA SER A 235 -6.65 -7.49 13.63
C SER A 235 -8.04 -7.13 14.14
N LEU A 236 -8.34 -5.84 14.35
CA LEU A 236 -9.66 -5.37 14.76
C LEU A 236 -10.71 -5.61 13.67
N ARG A 237 -10.39 -5.32 12.40
CA ARG A 237 -11.29 -5.57 11.27
C ARG A 237 -11.60 -7.05 11.06
N CYS A 238 -10.70 -7.95 11.43
CA CYS A 238 -11.01 -9.38 11.42
C CYS A 238 -12.19 -9.73 12.34
N PHE A 239 -12.32 -9.05 13.48
CA PHE A 239 -13.47 -9.21 14.38
C PHE A 239 -14.70 -8.47 13.87
N MET A 240 -14.52 -7.25 13.36
CA MET A 240 -15.64 -6.37 13.03
C MET A 240 -16.20 -6.55 11.63
N GLY A 241 -15.45 -7.19 10.74
CA GLY A 241 -15.74 -7.23 9.32
C GLY A 241 -15.38 -5.94 8.61
N ASP A 242 -15.67 -5.95 7.32
CA ASP A 242 -15.54 -4.83 6.41
C ASP A 242 -16.73 -4.82 5.44
N GLU A 243 -17.72 -3.97 5.74
CA GLU A 243 -18.95 -3.88 4.94
C GLU A 243 -18.68 -3.44 3.49
N ALA A 244 -17.74 -2.52 3.28
CA ALA A 244 -17.38 -2.00 1.96
C ALA A 244 -16.78 -3.07 1.04
N ASP A 245 -16.20 -4.11 1.65
CA ASP A 245 -15.63 -5.28 0.97
C ASP A 245 -16.52 -6.53 1.10
N GLY A 246 -17.64 -6.46 1.81
CA GLY A 246 -18.52 -7.61 2.03
C GLY A 246 -17.89 -8.70 2.91
N VAL A 247 -16.96 -8.34 3.79
CA VAL A 247 -16.35 -9.25 4.77
C VAL A 247 -17.17 -9.20 6.06
N PRO A 248 -17.83 -10.27 6.49
CA PRO A 248 -18.60 -10.25 7.72
C PRO A 248 -17.70 -10.27 8.96
N GLY A 249 -18.10 -9.54 10.00
CA GLY A 249 -17.52 -9.65 11.33
C GLY A 249 -18.13 -10.79 12.13
N ILE A 250 -17.56 -11.15 13.27
CA ILE A 250 -18.03 -12.29 14.08
C ILE A 250 -19.33 -12.01 14.85
N GLN A 251 -19.90 -10.81 14.76
CA GLN A 251 -21.07 -10.40 15.57
C GLN A 251 -22.32 -11.22 15.27
N HIS A 252 -22.45 -11.79 14.07
CA HIS A 252 -23.55 -12.69 13.73
C HIS A 252 -23.42 -14.08 14.37
N LEU A 253 -22.19 -14.47 14.75
CA LEU A 253 -21.90 -15.73 15.46
C LEU A 253 -21.91 -15.51 16.97
N VAL A 254 -21.37 -14.38 17.42
CA VAL A 254 -21.23 -14.01 18.83
C VAL A 254 -21.68 -12.55 19.02
N PRO A 255 -22.99 -12.29 19.19
CA PRO A 255 -23.54 -10.93 19.29
C PRO A 255 -22.91 -10.07 20.40
N GLY A 256 -22.45 -10.69 21.49
CA GLY A 256 -21.76 -10.00 22.59
C GLY A 256 -20.30 -9.61 22.31
N PHE A 257 -19.71 -10.07 21.20
CA PHE A 257 -18.31 -9.77 20.84
C PHE A 257 -18.22 -8.55 19.92
N GLY A 258 -18.28 -7.37 20.55
CA GLY A 258 -18.17 -6.09 19.86
C GLY A 258 -16.77 -5.45 19.90
N ARG A 259 -16.67 -4.28 19.27
CA ARG A 259 -15.43 -3.48 19.16
C ARG A 259 -14.71 -3.27 20.49
N LYS A 260 -15.44 -2.97 21.58
CA LYS A 260 -14.84 -2.74 22.91
C LYS A 260 -14.10 -3.97 23.43
N THR A 261 -14.68 -5.15 23.25
CA THR A 261 -14.06 -6.42 23.64
C THR A 261 -12.83 -6.73 22.79
N ALA A 262 -12.95 -6.59 21.46
CA ALA A 262 -11.85 -6.80 20.53
C ALA A 262 -10.66 -5.87 20.85
N VAL A 263 -10.88 -4.57 21.01
CA VAL A 263 -9.84 -3.59 21.34
C VAL A 263 -9.15 -3.94 22.67
N LYS A 264 -9.91 -4.27 23.72
CA LYS A 264 -9.33 -4.63 25.03
C LYS A 264 -8.42 -5.86 24.94
N LEU A 265 -8.83 -6.86 24.17
CA LEU A 265 -8.03 -8.08 23.98
C LEU A 265 -6.79 -7.79 23.11
N LEU A 266 -6.94 -7.07 22.01
CA LEU A 266 -5.82 -6.71 21.14
C LEU A 266 -4.81 -5.80 21.84
N GLN A 267 -5.23 -4.85 22.68
CA GLN A 267 -4.30 -4.05 23.49
C GLN A 267 -3.46 -4.91 24.45
N LYS A 268 -4.01 -6.02 24.96
CA LYS A 268 -3.30 -6.93 25.87
C LYS A 268 -2.41 -7.93 25.14
N HIS A 269 -2.82 -8.37 23.94
CA HIS A 269 -2.19 -9.48 23.22
C HIS A 269 -1.46 -9.04 21.93
N GLY A 270 -1.54 -7.77 21.52
CA GLY A 270 -0.84 -7.23 20.36
C GLY A 270 -1.52 -7.54 19.04
N SER A 271 -1.47 -8.81 18.59
CA SER A 271 -1.97 -9.24 17.28
C SER A 271 -3.11 -10.26 17.39
N LEU A 272 -3.89 -10.41 16.32
CA LEU A 272 -4.91 -11.46 16.21
C LEU A 272 -4.29 -12.85 16.43
N GLU A 273 -3.20 -13.17 15.74
CA GLU A 273 -2.59 -14.50 15.82
C GLU A 273 -2.06 -14.80 17.23
N ASN A 274 -1.42 -13.82 17.90
CA ASN A 274 -0.99 -14.01 19.28
C ASN A 274 -2.18 -14.19 20.24
N LEU A 275 -3.28 -13.45 20.03
CA LEU A 275 -4.50 -13.59 20.81
C LEU A 275 -5.12 -14.99 20.64
N LEU A 276 -5.24 -15.48 19.41
CA LEU A 276 -5.79 -16.82 19.11
C LEU A 276 -4.91 -17.93 19.71
N ASN A 277 -3.59 -17.83 19.54
CA ASN A 277 -2.66 -18.81 20.10
C ASN A 277 -2.67 -18.79 21.63
N THR A 278 -2.80 -17.60 22.24
CA THR A 278 -2.94 -17.51 23.70
C THR A 278 -4.25 -18.15 24.17
N ALA A 279 -5.37 -17.88 23.48
CA ALA A 279 -6.68 -18.43 23.80
C ALA A 279 -6.70 -19.97 23.68
N ALA A 280 -5.91 -20.55 22.78
CA ALA A 280 -5.79 -21.99 22.63
C ALA A 280 -5.09 -22.69 23.82
N VAL A 281 -4.22 -21.97 24.54
CA VAL A 281 -3.41 -22.52 25.64
C VAL A 281 -3.97 -22.15 27.01
N ARG A 282 -4.64 -21.01 27.15
CA ARG A 282 -5.20 -20.53 28.42
C ARG A 282 -6.38 -19.60 28.23
N THR A 283 -7.16 -19.41 29.30
CA THR A 283 -8.30 -18.48 29.30
C THR A 283 -7.85 -17.03 29.09
N VAL A 284 -8.49 -16.35 28.13
CA VAL A 284 -8.38 -14.92 27.89
C VAL A 284 -9.75 -14.26 27.93
N GLY A 285 -9.84 -13.09 28.56
CA GLY A 285 -11.10 -12.37 28.68
C GLY A 285 -12.13 -13.09 29.56
N LYS A 286 -13.42 -12.88 29.24
CA LYS A 286 -14.56 -13.55 29.88
C LYS A 286 -14.90 -14.83 29.12
N ASP A 287 -15.62 -15.76 29.74
CA ASP A 287 -15.98 -17.07 29.16
C ASP A 287 -16.55 -16.97 27.75
N TYR A 288 -17.50 -16.06 27.50
CA TYR A 288 -18.06 -15.87 26.16
C TYR A 288 -17.02 -15.42 25.11
N ALA A 289 -16.02 -14.64 25.52
CA ALA A 289 -14.97 -14.16 24.64
C ALA A 289 -13.92 -15.25 24.39
N GLN A 290 -13.59 -16.03 25.43
CA GLN A 290 -12.77 -17.22 25.33
C GLN A 290 -13.39 -18.22 24.34
N ASP A 291 -14.68 -18.51 24.50
CA ASP A 291 -15.46 -19.39 23.62
C ASP A 291 -15.46 -18.88 22.18
N ALA A 292 -15.64 -17.57 21.97
CA ALA A 292 -15.60 -16.99 20.63
C ALA A 292 -14.25 -17.21 19.95
N LEU A 293 -13.14 -16.98 20.68
CA LEU A 293 -11.79 -17.09 20.14
C LEU A 293 -11.40 -18.53 19.84
N THR A 294 -11.85 -19.50 20.63
CA THR A 294 -11.54 -20.91 20.41
C THR A 294 -12.44 -21.53 19.33
N LYS A 295 -13.75 -21.27 19.37
CA LYS A 295 -14.72 -21.86 18.42
C LYS A 295 -14.66 -21.25 17.03
N HIS A 296 -14.21 -19.99 16.91
CA HIS A 296 -14.21 -19.25 15.64
C HIS A 296 -12.80 -18.77 15.23
N ALA A 297 -11.74 -19.42 15.72
CA ALA A 297 -10.36 -19.09 15.36
C ALA A 297 -10.13 -19.10 13.83
N ASP A 298 -10.58 -20.16 13.16
CA ASP A 298 -10.39 -20.32 11.70
C ASP A 298 -11.16 -19.28 10.89
N TYR A 299 -12.34 -18.88 11.37
CA TYR A 299 -13.12 -17.79 10.78
C TYR A 299 -12.34 -16.47 10.85
N LEU A 300 -11.74 -16.17 12.00
CA LEU A 300 -10.94 -14.96 12.20
C LEU A 300 -9.66 -14.98 11.36
N ARG A 301 -8.98 -16.13 11.26
CA ARG A 301 -7.80 -16.30 10.38
C ARG A 301 -8.15 -16.12 8.91
N LYS A 302 -9.30 -16.65 8.49
CA LYS A 302 -9.82 -16.45 7.13
C LYS A 302 -10.13 -14.98 6.85
N ASN A 303 -10.71 -14.26 7.80
CA ASN A 303 -10.90 -12.81 7.68
C ASN A 303 -9.57 -12.08 7.55
N TYR A 304 -8.56 -12.48 8.33
CA TYR A 304 -7.21 -11.92 8.24
C TYR A 304 -6.62 -12.13 6.86
N GLU A 305 -6.70 -13.35 6.32
CA GLU A 305 -6.19 -13.69 5.00
C GLU A 305 -6.85 -12.86 3.89
N VAL A 306 -8.18 -12.69 3.94
CA VAL A 306 -8.93 -11.88 2.96
C VAL A 306 -8.59 -10.39 3.06
N LEU A 307 -8.48 -9.84 4.26
CA LEU A 307 -8.27 -8.40 4.49
C LEU A 307 -6.80 -7.97 4.41
N SER A 308 -5.86 -8.90 4.56
CA SER A 308 -4.43 -8.60 4.50
C SER A 308 -3.98 -8.27 3.08
N LEU A 309 -3.10 -7.26 2.96
CA LEU A 309 -2.37 -7.00 1.72
C LEU A 309 -1.26 -8.03 1.54
N LYS A 310 -1.16 -8.62 0.35
CA LYS A 310 -0.02 -9.46 -0.04
C LYS A 310 1.19 -8.57 -0.29
N ARG A 311 2.38 -9.08 0.05
CA ARG A 311 3.65 -8.35 -0.06
C ARG A 311 4.72 -9.11 -0.85
N ASP A 312 4.31 -10.19 -1.49
CA ASP A 312 5.15 -11.17 -2.19
C ASP A 312 4.69 -11.35 -3.65
N VAL A 313 4.06 -10.33 -4.24
CA VAL A 313 3.67 -10.35 -5.65
C VAL A 313 4.93 -10.43 -6.53
N ASN A 314 4.89 -11.24 -7.58
CA ASN A 314 6.01 -11.36 -8.52
C ASN A 314 6.14 -10.11 -9.43
N VAL A 315 6.62 -9.02 -8.86
CA VAL A 315 6.83 -7.72 -9.49
C VAL A 315 8.08 -7.08 -8.89
N GLN A 316 8.85 -6.35 -9.71
CA GLN A 316 10.08 -5.70 -9.26
C GLN A 316 10.04 -4.22 -9.63
N ILE A 317 10.46 -3.38 -8.69
CA ILE A 317 10.63 -1.95 -8.93
C ILE A 317 11.86 -1.73 -9.82
N GLU A 318 11.70 -0.94 -10.89
CA GLU A 318 12.82 -0.53 -11.74
C GLU A 318 13.49 0.74 -11.20
N ASP A 319 14.83 0.80 -11.25
CA ASP A 319 15.58 1.99 -10.82
C ASP A 319 15.25 3.23 -11.65
N SER A 320 14.90 3.03 -12.93
CA SER A 320 14.45 4.09 -13.84
C SER A 320 13.19 4.80 -13.31
N TRP A 321 12.31 4.09 -12.60
CA TRP A 321 11.05 4.61 -12.07
C TRP A 321 11.24 5.43 -10.78
N LEU A 322 12.45 5.42 -10.20
CA LEU A 322 12.79 6.17 -8.98
C LEU A 322 13.45 7.52 -9.29
N SER A 323 13.60 7.84 -10.57
CA SER A 323 14.15 9.10 -11.05
C SER A 323 13.08 10.20 -11.08
N THR A 324 13.51 11.45 -10.95
CA THR A 324 12.65 12.63 -11.10
C THR A 324 11.86 12.57 -12.41
N ARG A 325 10.54 12.77 -12.32
CA ARG A 325 9.65 12.68 -13.48
C ARG A 325 9.85 13.86 -14.43
N ASN A 326 9.80 13.58 -15.73
CA ASN A 326 9.71 14.62 -16.76
C ASN A 326 8.25 15.06 -16.91
N THR A 327 7.98 16.33 -16.60
CA THR A 327 6.64 16.91 -16.52
C THR A 327 6.27 17.76 -17.74
N CYS A 328 7.13 17.83 -18.76
CA CYS A 328 6.95 18.77 -19.88
C CYS A 328 5.65 18.56 -20.66
N ASN A 329 5.12 17.34 -20.65
CA ASN A 329 3.91 16.96 -21.38
C ASN A 329 2.63 17.03 -20.53
N ASP A 330 2.75 17.24 -19.21
CA ASP A 330 1.62 17.06 -18.29
C ASP A 330 0.45 17.99 -18.64
N THR A 331 0.75 19.27 -18.84
CA THR A 331 -0.30 20.27 -19.10
C THR A 331 -1.04 19.96 -20.39
N SER A 332 -0.35 19.69 -21.49
CA SER A 332 -1.00 19.41 -22.78
C SER A 332 -1.80 18.11 -22.71
N VAL A 333 -1.18 17.03 -22.24
CA VAL A 333 -1.81 15.69 -22.16
C VAL A 333 -3.05 15.71 -21.26
N LEU A 334 -2.97 16.35 -20.09
CA LEU A 334 -4.11 16.43 -19.17
C LEU A 334 -5.21 17.36 -19.67
N SER A 335 -4.86 18.50 -20.27
CA SER A 335 -5.85 19.42 -20.86
C SER A 335 -6.65 18.72 -21.96
N ASP A 336 -5.98 18.04 -22.89
CA ASP A 336 -6.64 17.31 -23.98
C ASP A 336 -7.54 16.19 -23.44
N PHE A 337 -7.05 15.42 -22.47
CA PHE A 337 -7.80 14.35 -21.84
C PHE A 337 -9.05 14.87 -21.11
N ILE A 338 -8.90 15.92 -20.29
CA ILE A 338 -10.00 16.50 -19.53
C ILE A 338 -11.04 17.13 -20.46
N LEU A 339 -10.62 17.84 -21.51
CA LEU A 339 -11.55 18.42 -22.49
C LEU A 339 -12.35 17.34 -23.22
N LYS A 340 -11.69 16.26 -23.62
CA LYS A 340 -12.32 15.12 -24.29
C LYS A 340 -13.38 14.44 -23.43
N PHE A 341 -13.15 14.30 -22.12
CA PHE A 341 -14.04 13.54 -21.21
C PHE A 341 -14.90 14.40 -20.28
N ASN A 342 -14.88 15.73 -20.41
CA ASN A 342 -15.82 16.62 -19.72
C ASN A 342 -17.20 16.70 -20.38
N SER A 343 -17.31 16.31 -21.66
CA SER A 343 -18.56 16.31 -22.43
C SER A 343 -19.43 15.08 -22.18
N GLU A 344 -18.84 13.95 -21.76
CA GLU A 344 -19.56 12.67 -21.57
C GLU A 344 -20.46 12.63 -20.32
N GLY A 345 -20.49 13.69 -19.50
CA GLY A 345 -21.30 13.78 -18.27
C GLY A 345 -22.51 14.72 -18.36
N ARG A 346 -22.92 15.15 -19.56
CA ARG A 346 -24.10 16.01 -19.79
C ARG A 346 -25.24 15.31 -20.54
N SER A 347 -25.16 13.99 -20.72
CA SER A 347 -26.12 13.18 -21.47
C SER A 347 -27.16 12.53 -20.57
#